data_AF-A0A0D7CHU0-F1
#
_entry.id   AF-A0A0D7CHU0-F1
#
_cell.length_a   1.000
_cell.length_b   1.000
_cell.length_c   1.000
_cell.angle_alpha   90.00
_cell.angle_beta   90.00
_cell.angle_gamma   90.00
#
_symmetry.space_group_name_H-M   'P 1'
#
loop_
_entity.id
_entity.type
_entity.pdbx_description
1 polymer ?
#
loop_
_entity_poly.entity_id
_entity_poly.type
_entity_poly.pdbx_seq_one_letter_code
_entity_poly.pdbx_strand_id
1 'polypeptide(L)'
;MPLPPEQEAHAKPSKAASGAFERGIAALAQYKARTGSATAPRGHVEQLEDGAEVKLGVFLSNTKTRHAKLTAARRKVLVELGVDWA
;
A
#
# COMPACT_ATOMS: atom_id res chain seq x y z
N MET A 1 23.12 -1.77 -19.12
CA MET A 1 21.66 -1.66 -18.87
C MET A 1 21.48 -1.59 -17.36
N PRO A 2 20.83 -0.56 -16.77
CA PRO A 2 20.51 -0.60 -15.35
C PRO A 2 19.34 -1.57 -15.12
N LEU A 3 19.49 -2.37 -14.09
CA LEU A 3 18.65 -3.50 -13.69
C LEU A 3 17.25 -3.01 -13.26
N PRO A 4 16.16 -3.69 -13.64
CA PRO A 4 14.87 -3.48 -12.99
C PRO A 4 15.01 -3.91 -11.52
N PRO A 5 14.46 -3.16 -10.54
CA PRO A 5 14.50 -3.56 -9.15
C PRO A 5 13.79 -4.90 -9.00
N GLU A 6 14.58 -5.89 -8.61
CA GLU A 6 14.20 -7.23 -8.20
C GLU A 6 13.06 -7.10 -7.20
N GLN A 7 11.87 -7.58 -7.58
CA GLN A 7 10.74 -7.68 -6.67
C GLN A 7 11.01 -8.81 -5.69
N GLU A 8 11.80 -8.49 -4.66
CA GLU A 8 12.25 -9.47 -3.69
C GLU A 8 11.11 -9.89 -2.75
N ALA A 9 10.98 -11.21 -2.66
CA ALA A 9 10.40 -11.97 -1.55
C ALA A 9 8.86 -11.97 -1.38
N HIS A 10 8.22 -12.85 -2.13
CA HIS A 10 7.10 -13.65 -1.60
C HIS A 10 7.61 -14.57 -0.47
N ALA A 11 7.52 -14.14 0.79
CA ALA A 11 7.81 -14.99 1.95
C ALA A 11 6.66 -15.01 2.97
N LYS A 12 6.01 -16.19 3.05
CA LYS A 12 5.28 -16.81 4.18
C LYS A 12 4.28 -15.93 4.99
N PRO A 13 2.97 -16.25 4.97
CA PRO A 13 1.92 -15.40 5.53
C PRO A 13 1.75 -15.63 7.04
N SER A 14 2.07 -14.64 7.88
CA SER A 14 1.38 -14.41 9.17
C SER A 14 1.92 -13.20 9.97
N LYS A 15 3.19 -12.79 9.80
CA LYS A 15 3.74 -11.55 10.41
C LYS A 15 4.15 -10.48 9.39
N ALA A 16 4.69 -10.88 8.24
CA ALA A 16 5.07 -9.96 7.16
C ALA A 16 3.89 -9.18 6.55
N ALA A 17 2.68 -9.74 6.61
CA ALA A 17 1.47 -9.10 6.09
C ALA A 17 1.05 -7.84 6.88
N SER A 18 1.48 -7.70 8.14
CA SER A 18 1.27 -6.47 8.91
C SER A 18 2.26 -5.38 8.46
N GLY A 19 3.54 -5.70 8.32
CA GLY A 19 4.55 -4.75 7.83
C GLY A 19 4.29 -4.28 6.39
N ALA A 20 3.85 -5.17 5.50
CA ALA A 20 3.48 -4.78 4.13
C ALA A 20 2.23 -3.88 4.10
N PHE A 21 1.28 -4.08 5.02
CA PHE A 21 0.11 -3.21 5.15
C PHE A 21 0.51 -1.84 5.69
N GLU A 22 1.32 -1.78 6.75
CA GLU A 22 1.83 -0.53 7.33
C GLU A 22 2.61 0.30 6.30
N ARG A 23 3.49 -0.32 5.52
CA ARG A 23 4.19 0.33 4.40
C ARG A 23 3.21 0.84 3.33
N GLY A 24 2.19 0.04 3.01
CA GLY A 24 1.11 0.45 2.10
C GLY A 24 0.34 1.68 2.57
N ILE A 25 0.06 1.74 3.87
CA ILE A 25 -0.59 2.87 4.52
C ILE A 25 0.31 4.11 4.53
N ALA A 26 1.59 3.96 4.89
CA ALA A 26 2.56 5.06 4.86
C ALA A 26 2.72 5.62 3.43
N ALA A 27 2.82 4.75 2.43
CA ALA A 27 2.89 5.14 1.03
C ALA A 27 1.63 5.89 0.57
N LEU A 28 0.46 5.43 1.01
CA LEU A 28 -0.81 6.09 0.73
C LEU A 28 -0.90 7.47 1.38
N ALA A 29 -0.45 7.58 2.64
CA ALA A 29 -0.41 8.85 3.37
C ALA A 29 0.50 9.86 2.67
N GLN A 30 1.69 9.43 2.24
CA GLN A 30 2.64 10.24 1.48
C GLN A 30 2.07 10.67 0.13
N TYR A 31 1.49 9.74 -0.63
CA TYR A 31 0.86 10.05 -1.92
C TYR A 31 -0.30 11.04 -1.78
N LYS A 32 -1.15 10.86 -0.76
CA LYS A 32 -2.25 11.78 -0.47
C LYS A 32 -1.73 13.14 -0.04
N ALA A 33 -0.70 13.23 0.80
CA ALA A 33 -0.10 14.50 1.16
C ALA A 33 0.46 15.25 -0.06
N ARG A 34 1.02 14.52 -1.04
CA ARG A 34 1.60 15.09 -2.27
C ARG A 34 0.56 15.47 -3.33
N THR A 35 -0.45 14.63 -3.53
CA THR A 35 -1.38 14.72 -4.66
C THR A 35 -2.76 15.23 -4.23
N GLY A 36 -3.08 15.13 -2.94
CA GLY A 36 -4.42 15.38 -2.39
C GLY A 36 -5.41 14.24 -2.61
N SER A 37 -5.01 13.16 -3.29
CA SER A 37 -5.88 12.04 -3.65
C SER A 37 -5.37 10.73 -3.06
N ALA A 38 -6.29 9.85 -2.66
CA ALA A 38 -6.00 8.50 -2.18
C ALA A 38 -6.10 7.45 -3.29
N THR A 39 -6.35 7.85 -4.54
CA THR A 39 -6.45 6.93 -5.69
C THR A 39 -5.21 7.04 -6.56
N ALA A 40 -4.28 6.11 -6.39
CA ALA A 40 -3.09 6.04 -7.23
C ALA A 40 -3.34 5.15 -8.47
N PRO A 41 -2.77 5.52 -9.65
CA PRO A 41 -2.83 4.66 -10.83
C PRO A 41 -2.12 3.32 -10.59
N ARG A 42 -2.54 2.27 -11.31
CA ARG A 42 -2.11 0.88 -11.03
C ARG A 42 -0.59 0.67 -11.10
N GLY A 43 0.11 1.44 -11.93
CA GLY A 43 1.57 1.40 -12.06
C GLY A 43 2.33 2.32 -11.11
N HIS A 44 1.65 3.04 -10.21
CA HIS A 44 2.29 4.01 -9.32
C HIS A 44 3.12 3.31 -8.24
N VAL A 45 4.36 3.74 -8.10
CA VAL A 45 5.29 3.31 -7.05
C VAL A 45 5.61 4.51 -6.19
N GLU A 46 5.43 4.37 -4.88
CA GLU A 46 5.90 5.32 -3.88
C GLU A 46 7.12 4.75 -3.18
N GLN A 47 8.15 5.57 -3.05
CA GLN A 47 9.32 5.28 -2.24
C GLN A 47 9.11 5.87 -0.85
N LEU A 48 9.11 5.01 0.16
CA LEU A 48 9.10 5.40 1.56
C LEU A 48 10.46 5.96 1.96
N GLU A 49 10.47 6.80 2.99
CA GLU A 49 11.71 7.33 3.60
C GLU A 49 12.63 6.22 4.14
N ASP A 50 12.06 5.07 4.50
CA ASP A 50 12.80 3.86 4.89
C ASP A 50 13.55 3.17 3.72
N GLY A 51 13.45 3.72 2.50
CA GLY A 51 13.99 3.12 1.27
C GLY A 51 13.14 2.00 0.68
N ALA A 52 11.95 1.77 1.24
CA ALA A 52 11.04 0.72 0.76
C ALA A 52 10.20 1.20 -0.44
N GLU A 53 10.18 0.41 -1.51
CA GLU A 53 9.33 0.68 -2.68
C GLU A 53 7.96 0.01 -2.54
N VAL A 54 6.90 0.82 -2.60
CA VAL A 54 5.53 0.36 -2.48
C VAL A 54 4.76 0.67 -3.76
N LYS A 55 4.32 -0.38 -4.45
CA LYS A 55 3.40 -0.27 -5.60
C LYS A 55 2.01 0.13 -5.12
N LEU A 56 1.77 1.42 -4.90
CA LEU A 56 0.54 1.93 -4.30
C LEU A 56 -0.71 1.50 -5.07
N GLY A 57 -0.67 1.53 -6.41
CA GLY A 57 -1.79 1.05 -7.23
C GLY A 57 -2.09 -0.45 -7.09
N VAL A 58 -1.05 -1.28 -6.93
CA VAL A 58 -1.19 -2.72 -6.67
C VAL A 58 -1.65 -2.96 -5.23
N PHE A 59 -1.11 -2.22 -4.27
CA PHE A 59 -1.51 -2.27 -2.86
C PHE A 59 -2.99 -1.94 -2.69
N LEU A 60 -3.48 -0.85 -3.29
CA LEU A 60 -4.90 -0.48 -3.26
C LEU A 60 -5.77 -1.57 -3.88
N SER A 61 -5.37 -2.11 -5.03
CA SER A 61 -6.12 -3.19 -5.70
C SER A 61 -6.18 -4.47 -4.84
N ASN A 62 -5.05 -4.90 -4.27
CA ASN A 62 -4.97 -6.08 -3.41
C ASN A 62 -5.76 -5.87 -2.11
N THR A 63 -5.63 -4.70 -1.51
CA THR A 63 -6.38 -4.31 -0.30
C THR A 63 -7.87 -4.26 -0.57
N LYS A 64 -8.31 -3.77 -1.73
CA LYS A 64 -9.72 -3.80 -2.15
C LYS A 64 -10.25 -5.22 -2.27
N THR A 65 -9.52 -6.13 -2.92
CA THR A 65 -9.91 -7.54 -3.01
C THR A 65 -9.93 -8.24 -1.65
N ARG A 66 -9.00 -7.88 -0.75
CA ARG A 66 -8.91 -8.44 0.60
C ARG A 66 -9.72 -7.67 1.63
N HIS A 67 -10.43 -6.63 1.24
CA HIS A 67 -11.16 -5.73 2.15
C HIS A 67 -12.16 -6.51 3.02
N ALA A 68 -12.86 -7.47 2.42
CA ALA A 68 -13.77 -8.37 3.12
C ALA A 68 -13.09 -9.23 4.22
N LYS A 69 -11.77 -9.43 4.12
CA LYS A 69 -10.95 -10.17 5.09
C LYS A 69 -10.16 -9.26 6.04
N LEU A 70 -10.22 -7.94 5.87
CA LEU A 70 -9.55 -6.99 6.76
C LEU A 70 -10.32 -6.83 8.06
N THR A 71 -9.59 -6.68 9.15
CA THR A 71 -10.17 -6.31 10.44
C THR A 71 -10.77 -4.90 10.36
N ALA A 72 -11.78 -4.62 11.19
CA ALA A 72 -12.43 -3.31 11.24
C ALA A 72 -11.43 -2.16 11.51
N ALA A 73 -10.43 -2.40 12.36
CA ALA A 73 -9.37 -1.42 12.65
C ALA A 73 -8.58 -1.02 11.39
N ARG A 74 -8.18 -2.00 10.55
CA ARG A 74 -7.43 -1.71 9.31
C ARG A 74 -8.27 -0.97 8.27
N ARG A 75 -9.57 -1.28 8.21
CA ARG A 75 -10.52 -0.55 7.36
C ARG A 75 -10.67 0.91 7.80
N LYS A 76 -10.82 1.15 9.11
CA LYS A 76 -10.90 2.50 9.66
C LYS A 76 -9.70 3.37 9.27
N VAL A 77 -8.48 2.81 9.34
CA VAL A 77 -7.26 3.52 8.91
C VAL A 77 -7.32 3.93 7.44
N LEU A 78 -7.78 3.04 6.56
CA LEU A 78 -7.94 3.35 5.13
C LEU A 78 -8.98 4.45 4.89
N VAL A 79 -10.11 4.42 5.63
CA VAL A 79 -11.15 5.47 5.56
C VAL A 79 -10.61 6.81 6.05
N GLU A 80 -9.87 6.85 7.16
CA GLU A 80 -9.22 8.07 7.66
C GLU A 80 -8.21 8.65 6.65
N LEU A 81 -7.55 7.76 5.89
CA LEU A 81 -6.70 8.14 4.78
C LEU A 81 -7.48 8.59 3.53
N GLY A 82 -8.81 8.54 3.53
CA GLY A 82 -9.63 9.00 2.41
C GLY A 82 -9.77 8.00 1.28
N VAL A 83 -9.65 6.70 1.56
CA VAL A 83 -9.99 5.64 0.61
C VAL A 83 -11.50 5.47 0.57
N ASP A 84 -12.16 5.91 -0.50
CA ASP A 84 -13.63 5.97 -0.59
C ASP A 84 -14.35 4.61 -0.51
N TRP A 85 -13.66 3.51 -0.77
CA TRP A 85 -14.25 2.15 -0.77
C TRP A 85 -13.94 1.34 0.50
N ALA A 86 -13.20 1.91 1.45
CA ALA A 86 -12.72 1.20 2.63
C ALA A 86 -13.73 1.13 3.78
#